data_AF-A0A0C3GSG5-F1
#
_entry.id   AF-A0A0C3GSG5-F1
#
_cell.length_a   1.000
_cell.length_b   1.000
_cell.length_c   1.000
_cell.angle_alpha   90.00
_cell.angle_beta   90.00
_cell.angle_gamma   90.00
#
_symmetry.space_group_name_H-M   'P 1'
#
loop_
_entity.id
_entity.type
_entity.pdbx_description
1 polymer ?
#
loop_
_entity_poly.entity_id
_entity_poly.type
_entity_poly.pdbx_seq_one_letter_code
_entity_poly.pdbx_strand_id
1 'polypeptide(L)'
;MLRLSLGLAVAVSAMCVTSLNVPPAAASVDRRASTSDGDCARETMTNIVRKILDSMLAHDPYSLPLATVYKATENSHPAALGMMTLWRTVTKAGPPSLLAIDATQGTAFFALDISEGNDLTESVLRARVKVVDQEITELELFINRYRGDHGFSFSAAELPTNYAELMSPPANRTKASRATLRELSESLFAESSNFSVTVGNDCQFTEIGWRVVDTGTYGNGSSTPLGCAWPSDHPTDANARVGLVIDEELGIVVTSGIVPGKVLPYQNISAFIPDKMTSAQEAQVEYLEAMKAEGTMPLLSPIEATGDTLEVLQYYNDKLQAMQINVYLSGPNMTSPWL
;
A
#
# COMPACT_ATOMS: atom_id res chain seq x y z
N MET A 1 -21.91 28.17 38.42
CA MET A 1 -22.66 27.63 37.28
C MET A 1 -22.63 26.11 37.36
N LEU A 2 -23.74 25.51 36.95
CA LEU A 2 -24.32 24.25 37.39
C LEU A 2 -23.41 23.02 37.25
N ARG A 3 -23.31 22.26 38.34
CA ARG A 3 -22.95 20.83 38.34
C ARG A 3 -24.13 20.06 37.74
N LEU A 4 -23.87 19.09 36.86
CA LEU A 4 -24.80 18.00 36.61
C LEU A 4 -24.13 16.67 36.94
N SER A 5 -24.77 15.96 37.84
CA SER A 5 -24.45 14.64 38.37
C SER A 5 -25.57 13.68 38.02
N LEU A 6 -25.23 12.39 38.08
CA LEU A 6 -26.09 11.21 38.29
C LEU A 6 -26.67 10.49 37.06
N GLY A 7 -26.42 9.18 37.03
CA GLY A 7 -27.07 8.21 36.15
C GLY A 7 -26.51 6.80 36.30
N LEU A 8 -26.33 6.31 37.53
CA LEU A 8 -26.01 4.91 37.84
C LEU A 8 -27.29 4.08 37.68
N ALA A 9 -27.29 3.05 36.84
CA ALA A 9 -28.35 2.06 36.78
C ALA A 9 -27.77 0.64 36.91
N VAL A 10 -27.95 0.07 38.09
CA VAL A 10 -27.76 -1.34 38.42
C VAL A 10 -29.05 -2.06 38.08
N ALA A 11 -28.97 -3.10 37.25
CA ALA A 11 -30.05 -4.07 37.08
C ALA A 11 -29.51 -5.47 37.43
N VAL A 12 -29.85 -5.91 38.64
CA VAL A 12 -29.78 -7.29 39.08
C VAL A 12 -31.01 -7.99 38.53
N SER A 13 -30.84 -9.08 37.77
CA SER A 13 -31.92 -10.03 37.50
C SER A 13 -31.42 -11.47 37.54
N ALA A 14 -32.25 -12.28 38.21
CA ALA A 14 -32.04 -13.61 38.72
C ALA A 14 -31.62 -14.67 37.69
N MET A 15 -30.80 -15.60 38.19
CA MET A 15 -30.56 -16.92 37.61
C MET A 15 -31.87 -17.71 37.50
N CYS A 16 -32.10 -18.30 36.32
CA CYS A 16 -33.02 -19.40 36.14
C CYS A 16 -32.23 -20.55 35.51
N VAL A 17 -32.01 -21.61 36.28
CA VAL A 17 -31.34 -22.83 35.83
C VAL A 17 -32.38 -23.68 35.11
N THR A 18 -32.25 -23.81 33.80
CA THR A 18 -32.92 -24.85 33.01
C THR A 18 -31.88 -25.74 32.35
N SER A 19 -31.74 -26.93 32.89
CA SER A 19 -30.98 -28.05 32.34
C SER A 19 -31.59 -28.50 31.01
N LEU A 20 -30.81 -28.39 29.92
CA LEU A 20 -31.15 -28.95 28.61
C LEU A 20 -29.95 -29.76 28.07
N ASN A 21 -30.30 -30.94 27.54
CA ASN A 21 -29.43 -32.04 27.13
C ASN A 21 -28.32 -31.63 26.14
N VAL A 22 -27.09 -32.07 26.43
CA VAL A 22 -25.96 -32.05 25.50
C VAL A 22 -26.05 -33.28 24.58
N PRO A 23 -26.22 -33.13 23.25
CA PRO A 23 -26.04 -34.24 22.32
C PRO A 23 -24.53 -34.55 22.14
N PRO A 24 -24.16 -35.79 21.78
CA PRO A 24 -22.76 -36.16 21.62
C PRO A 24 -22.12 -35.41 20.45
N ALA A 25 -20.88 -34.97 20.68
CA ALA A 25 -20.04 -34.28 19.71
C ALA A 25 -19.89 -35.11 18.43
N ALA A 26 -20.40 -34.57 17.31
CA ALA A 26 -20.07 -35.07 15.99
C ALA A 26 -18.59 -34.78 15.72
N ALA A 27 -17.85 -35.83 15.36
CA ALA A 27 -16.45 -35.74 14.96
C ALA A 27 -16.30 -34.72 13.82
N SER A 28 -15.46 -33.72 14.02
CA SER A 28 -15.03 -32.76 13.02
C SER A 28 -14.25 -33.52 11.93
N VAL A 29 -14.90 -33.70 10.79
CA VAL A 29 -14.24 -34.16 9.56
C VAL A 29 -13.28 -33.05 9.14
N ASP A 30 -12.00 -33.40 9.14
CA ASP A 30 -10.89 -32.56 8.71
C ASP A 30 -11.09 -32.21 7.22
N ARG A 31 -11.66 -31.03 6.97
CA ARG A 31 -11.94 -30.53 5.63
C ARG A 31 -10.61 -30.02 5.08
N ARG A 32 -9.87 -30.90 4.40
CA ARG A 32 -8.83 -30.50 3.44
C ARG A 32 -9.42 -29.38 2.59
N ALA A 33 -8.89 -28.16 2.74
CA ALA A 33 -9.23 -27.04 1.88
C ALA A 33 -8.97 -27.47 0.43
N SER A 34 -10.05 -27.72 -0.30
CA SER A 34 -9.99 -27.96 -1.73
C SER A 34 -9.67 -26.64 -2.43
N THR A 35 -8.90 -26.72 -3.50
CA THR A 35 -8.55 -25.58 -4.36
C THR A 35 -9.78 -24.75 -4.79
N SER A 36 -10.96 -25.38 -4.84
CA SER A 36 -12.26 -24.72 -5.11
C SER A 36 -12.65 -23.62 -4.11
N ASP A 37 -12.34 -23.77 -2.82
CA ASP A 37 -12.74 -22.80 -1.79
C ASP A 37 -11.87 -21.55 -1.87
N GLY A 38 -10.59 -21.72 -2.21
CA GLY A 38 -9.66 -20.62 -2.46
C GLY A 38 -10.02 -19.83 -3.74
N ASP A 39 -10.35 -20.54 -4.82
CA ASP A 39 -10.78 -19.92 -6.08
C ASP A 39 -12.07 -19.10 -5.89
N CYS A 40 -13.05 -19.65 -5.14
CA CYS A 40 -14.28 -18.95 -4.80
C CYS A 40 -14.02 -17.69 -3.95
N ALA A 41 -13.10 -17.76 -2.98
CA ALA A 41 -12.73 -16.60 -2.17
C ALA A 41 -12.03 -15.50 -3.00
N ARG A 42 -11.13 -15.88 -3.91
CA ARG A 42 -10.45 -14.92 -4.82
C ARG A 42 -11.42 -14.26 -5.78
N GLU A 43 -12.36 -15.02 -6.36
CA GLU A 43 -13.42 -14.46 -7.21
C GLU A 43 -14.30 -13.48 -6.42
N THR A 44 -14.66 -13.84 -5.18
CA THR A 44 -15.43 -12.96 -4.29
C THR A 44 -14.70 -11.65 -4.01
N MET A 45 -13.41 -11.70 -3.70
CA MET A 45 -12.60 -10.48 -3.49
C MET A 45 -12.46 -9.65 -4.77
N THR A 46 -12.28 -10.30 -5.93
CA THR A 46 -12.26 -9.64 -7.24
C THR A 46 -13.58 -8.91 -7.52
N ASN A 47 -14.71 -9.53 -7.17
CA ASN A 47 -16.03 -8.91 -7.29
C ASN A 47 -16.18 -7.68 -6.39
N ILE A 48 -15.64 -7.70 -5.17
CA ILE A 48 -15.65 -6.53 -4.27
C ILE A 48 -14.80 -5.39 -4.86
N VAL A 49 -13.59 -5.68 -5.34
CA VAL A 49 -12.72 -4.65 -5.96
C VAL A 49 -13.42 -4.02 -7.17
N ARG A 50 -14.08 -4.81 -8.01
CA ARG A 50 -14.88 -4.29 -9.12
C ARG A 50 -16.00 -3.38 -8.64
N LYS A 51 -16.77 -3.79 -7.62
CA LYS A 51 -17.83 -2.95 -7.04
C LYS A 51 -17.31 -1.62 -6.51
N ILE A 52 -16.10 -1.57 -5.95
CA ILE A 52 -15.45 -0.32 -5.53
C ILE A 52 -15.25 0.60 -6.73
N LEU A 53 -14.64 0.12 -7.81
CA LEU A 53 -14.41 0.91 -9.01
C LEU A 53 -15.72 1.32 -9.69
N ASP A 54 -16.69 0.40 -9.80
CA ASP A 54 -18.02 0.67 -10.36
C ASP A 54 -18.75 1.74 -9.53
N SER A 55 -18.65 1.70 -8.20
CA SER A 55 -19.25 2.71 -7.33
C SER A 55 -18.63 4.10 -7.51
N MET A 56 -17.31 4.16 -7.76
CA MET A 56 -16.61 5.41 -8.05
C MET A 56 -17.08 5.97 -9.40
N LEU A 57 -17.23 5.15 -10.43
CA LEU A 57 -17.74 5.56 -11.74
C LEU A 57 -19.20 6.00 -11.70
N ALA A 58 -20.01 5.37 -10.85
CA ALA A 58 -21.40 5.72 -10.63
C ALA A 58 -21.58 6.96 -9.73
N HIS A 59 -20.48 7.49 -9.17
CA HIS A 59 -20.50 8.55 -8.14
C HIS A 59 -21.39 8.21 -6.94
N ASP A 60 -21.54 6.91 -6.63
CA ASP A 60 -22.41 6.39 -5.57
C ASP A 60 -21.66 5.48 -4.59
N PRO A 61 -21.02 6.04 -3.55
CA PRO A 61 -20.29 5.26 -2.56
C PRO A 61 -21.15 4.34 -1.70
N TYR A 62 -22.47 4.56 -1.63
CA TYR A 62 -23.37 3.80 -0.78
C TYR A 62 -23.99 2.59 -1.49
N SER A 63 -23.65 2.39 -2.77
CA SER A 63 -23.89 1.12 -3.49
C SER A 63 -22.99 -0.02 -2.99
N LEU A 64 -21.94 0.30 -2.23
CA LEU A 64 -21.01 -0.67 -1.67
C LEU A 64 -21.62 -1.48 -0.52
N PRO A 65 -21.26 -2.78 -0.40
CA PRO A 65 -21.62 -3.58 0.77
C PRO A 65 -20.71 -3.19 1.94
N LEU A 66 -21.00 -2.06 2.60
CA LEU A 66 -20.22 -1.60 3.76
C LEU A 66 -20.71 -2.29 5.04
N ALA A 67 -19.78 -2.61 5.93
CA ALA A 67 -20.13 -3.04 7.28
C ALA A 67 -20.84 -1.91 8.04
N THR A 68 -21.64 -2.27 9.05
CA THR A 68 -22.35 -1.29 9.91
C THR A 68 -21.41 -0.21 10.47
N VAL A 69 -20.17 -0.60 10.78
CA VAL A 69 -19.07 0.31 11.13
C VAL A 69 -17.87 -0.07 10.28
N TYR A 70 -17.37 0.88 9.49
CA TYR A 70 -16.20 0.71 8.65
C TYR A 70 -15.17 1.82 8.91
N LYS A 71 -13.91 1.57 8.54
CA LYS A 71 -12.83 2.56 8.52
C LYS A 71 -12.43 2.87 7.09
N ALA A 72 -12.23 4.14 6.77
CA ALA A 72 -11.74 4.50 5.45
C ALA A 72 -10.84 5.75 5.46
N THR A 73 -9.87 5.76 4.55
CA THR A 73 -8.99 6.92 4.31
C THR A 73 -8.80 7.15 2.82
N GLU A 74 -8.68 8.41 2.42
CA GLU A 74 -8.16 8.82 1.11
C GLU A 74 -6.89 9.64 1.37
N ASN A 75 -5.74 9.24 0.82
CA ASN A 75 -4.46 9.92 1.01
C ASN A 75 -4.12 10.13 2.49
N SER A 76 -4.28 9.07 3.28
CA SER A 76 -4.09 9.07 4.74
C SER A 76 -5.02 10.01 5.52
N HIS A 77 -6.05 10.57 4.87
CA HIS A 77 -7.06 11.41 5.49
C HIS A 77 -8.33 10.59 5.81
N PRO A 78 -8.71 10.41 7.09
CA PRO A 78 -9.92 9.70 7.45
C PRO A 78 -11.17 10.46 7.01
N ALA A 79 -12.06 9.79 6.29
CA ALA A 79 -13.30 10.38 5.81
C ALA A 79 -14.38 9.31 5.58
N ALA A 80 -15.65 9.73 5.60
CA ALA A 80 -16.71 8.92 5.02
C ALA A 80 -16.57 8.88 3.50
N LEU A 81 -16.96 7.78 2.85
CA LEU A 81 -16.76 7.61 1.41
C LEU A 81 -17.41 8.73 0.57
N GLY A 82 -18.58 9.24 0.97
CA GLY A 82 -19.25 10.38 0.31
C GLY A 82 -18.53 11.74 0.41
N MET A 83 -17.50 11.84 1.25
CA MET A 83 -16.65 13.03 1.37
C MET A 83 -15.34 12.90 0.58
N MET A 84 -14.96 11.69 0.18
CA MET A 84 -13.74 11.43 -0.57
C MET A 84 -13.83 11.96 -2.00
N THR A 85 -12.71 12.40 -2.55
CA THR A 85 -12.67 13.04 -3.87
C THR A 85 -12.89 12.04 -5.00
N LEU A 86 -12.44 10.79 -4.83
CA LEU A 86 -12.55 9.74 -5.84
C LEU A 86 -13.97 9.53 -6.37
N TRP A 87 -15.00 9.58 -5.51
CA TRP A 87 -16.41 9.44 -5.93
C TRP A 87 -16.98 10.67 -6.63
N ARG A 88 -16.24 11.77 -6.71
CA ARG A 88 -16.64 13.01 -7.40
C ARG A 88 -15.88 13.20 -8.70
N THR A 89 -14.64 12.72 -8.76
CA THR A 89 -13.70 13.06 -9.83
C THR A 89 -13.53 11.93 -10.82
N VAL A 90 -13.59 10.66 -10.41
CA VAL A 90 -13.33 9.54 -11.31
C VAL A 90 -14.37 9.49 -12.44
N THR A 91 -13.89 9.49 -13.67
CA THR A 91 -14.70 9.41 -14.91
C THR A 91 -14.45 8.13 -15.69
N LYS A 92 -13.27 7.52 -15.54
CA LYS A 92 -12.91 6.23 -16.15
C LYS A 92 -12.02 5.42 -15.22
N ALA A 93 -12.29 4.12 -15.16
CA ALA A 93 -11.50 3.13 -14.44
C ALA A 93 -11.65 1.78 -15.18
N GLY A 94 -10.53 1.13 -15.46
CA GLY A 94 -10.50 -0.23 -16.01
C GLY A 94 -10.41 -1.30 -14.92
N PRO A 95 -10.20 -2.58 -15.30
CA PRO A 95 -9.76 -3.57 -14.32
C PRO A 95 -8.39 -3.20 -13.74
N PRO A 96 -8.07 -3.62 -12.50
CA PRO A 96 -6.76 -3.36 -11.93
C PRO A 96 -5.62 -3.94 -12.78
N SER A 97 -4.58 -3.15 -13.01
CA SER A 97 -3.33 -3.65 -13.62
C SER A 97 -2.52 -4.49 -12.64
N LEU A 98 -2.71 -4.27 -11.34
CA LEU A 98 -2.22 -5.13 -10.29
C LEU A 98 -3.35 -5.43 -9.31
N LEU A 99 -3.55 -6.71 -9.01
CA LEU A 99 -4.51 -7.18 -8.01
C LEU A 99 -3.88 -8.31 -7.20
N ALA A 100 -3.49 -8.03 -5.97
CA ALA A 100 -3.03 -9.02 -5.00
C ALA A 100 -4.17 -9.33 -4.02
N ILE A 101 -4.47 -10.61 -3.82
CA ILE A 101 -5.57 -11.07 -2.96
C ILE A 101 -5.03 -12.02 -1.90
N ASP A 102 -5.33 -11.72 -0.65
CA ASP A 102 -5.12 -12.58 0.50
C ASP A 102 -6.46 -13.18 0.94
N ALA A 103 -6.79 -14.34 0.37
CA ALA A 103 -8.04 -15.03 0.66
C ALA A 103 -8.15 -15.48 2.12
N THR A 104 -7.01 -15.65 2.82
CA THR A 104 -6.99 -16.05 4.24
C THR A 104 -7.40 -14.91 5.15
N GLN A 105 -7.00 -13.67 4.84
CA GLN A 105 -7.33 -12.50 5.66
C GLN A 105 -8.53 -11.69 5.15
N GLY A 106 -9.07 -12.05 3.98
CA GLY A 106 -10.11 -11.26 3.32
C GLY A 106 -9.60 -9.87 2.93
N THR A 107 -8.33 -9.74 2.57
CA THR A 107 -7.74 -8.47 2.14
C THR A 107 -7.32 -8.51 0.68
N ALA A 108 -7.33 -7.35 0.03
CA ALA A 108 -6.79 -7.21 -1.31
C ALA A 108 -6.09 -5.86 -1.45
N PHE A 109 -5.06 -5.84 -2.28
CA PHE A 109 -4.43 -4.62 -2.75
C PHE A 109 -4.63 -4.53 -4.26
N PHE A 110 -4.96 -3.33 -4.75
CA PHE A 110 -5.08 -3.11 -6.18
C PHE A 110 -4.49 -1.77 -6.59
N ALA A 111 -3.97 -1.73 -7.82
CA ALA A 111 -3.46 -0.54 -8.45
C ALA A 111 -3.89 -0.46 -9.92
N LEU A 112 -4.26 0.74 -10.35
CA LEU A 112 -4.68 1.02 -11.72
C LEU A 112 -4.50 2.49 -12.08
N ASP A 113 -4.47 2.74 -13.36
CA ASP A 113 -4.64 4.05 -13.95
C ASP A 113 -6.14 4.44 -14.00
N ILE A 114 -6.43 5.72 -13.79
CA ILE A 114 -7.78 6.29 -13.83
C ILE A 114 -7.78 7.66 -14.52
N SER A 115 -8.97 8.08 -14.97
CA SER A 115 -9.23 9.45 -15.41
C SER A 115 -10.03 10.21 -14.35
N GLU A 116 -9.71 11.50 -14.16
CA GLU A 116 -10.38 12.39 -13.22
C GLU A 116 -10.86 13.67 -13.91
N GLY A 117 -12.17 13.93 -13.89
CA GLY A 117 -12.79 15.17 -14.41
C GLY A 117 -12.65 15.41 -15.92
N ASN A 118 -11.83 14.62 -16.61
CA ASN A 118 -11.58 14.63 -18.04
C ASN A 118 -11.43 13.18 -18.56
N ASP A 119 -11.01 13.04 -19.81
CA ASP A 119 -10.85 11.76 -20.50
C ASP A 119 -9.40 11.25 -20.55
N LEU A 120 -8.46 12.01 -19.98
CA LEU A 120 -7.04 11.69 -19.95
C LEU A 120 -6.74 10.73 -18.79
N THR A 121 -5.89 9.75 -19.04
CA THR A 121 -5.40 8.85 -18.00
C THR A 121 -4.18 9.48 -17.34
N GLU A 122 -4.37 10.16 -16.21
CA GLU A 122 -3.33 10.99 -15.59
C GLU A 122 -3.05 10.62 -14.15
N SER A 123 -3.90 9.80 -13.53
CA SER A 123 -3.80 9.47 -12.11
C SER A 123 -3.63 7.97 -11.89
N VAL A 124 -2.87 7.62 -10.87
CA VAL A 124 -2.70 6.26 -10.35
C VAL A 124 -3.49 6.14 -9.06
N LEU A 125 -4.49 5.26 -9.05
CA LEU A 125 -5.22 4.84 -7.86
C LEU A 125 -4.58 3.56 -7.32
N ARG A 126 -4.25 3.56 -6.04
CA ARG A 126 -3.83 2.39 -5.27
C ARG A 126 -4.74 2.24 -4.07
N ALA A 127 -5.04 1.01 -3.69
CA ALA A 127 -5.95 0.79 -2.59
C ALA A 127 -5.68 -0.53 -1.88
N ARG A 128 -5.99 -0.56 -0.59
CA ARG A 128 -6.15 -1.77 0.20
C ARG A 128 -7.59 -1.85 0.70
N VAL A 129 -8.20 -3.01 0.56
CA VAL A 129 -9.53 -3.30 1.10
C VAL A 129 -9.46 -4.50 2.05
N LYS A 130 -10.28 -4.47 3.11
CA LYS A 130 -10.58 -5.63 3.96
C LYS A 130 -12.06 -5.93 3.97
N VAL A 131 -12.38 -7.21 3.83
CA VAL A 131 -13.74 -7.74 3.75
C VAL A 131 -13.92 -8.79 4.85
N VAL A 132 -15.02 -8.65 5.59
CA VAL A 132 -15.48 -9.63 6.58
C VAL A 132 -16.95 -9.87 6.31
N ASP A 133 -17.38 -11.13 6.26
CA ASP A 133 -18.78 -11.51 5.98
C ASP A 133 -19.36 -10.86 4.70
N GLN A 134 -18.52 -10.74 3.66
CA GLN A 134 -18.83 -10.09 2.38
C GLN A 134 -19.09 -8.57 2.46
N GLU A 135 -18.80 -7.95 3.60
CA GLU A 135 -18.90 -6.52 3.84
C GLU A 135 -17.52 -5.87 3.94
N ILE A 136 -17.36 -4.68 3.38
CA ILE A 136 -16.14 -3.87 3.48
C ILE A 136 -16.07 -3.29 4.90
N THR A 137 -15.02 -3.67 5.62
CA THR A 137 -14.73 -3.18 6.98
C THR A 137 -13.64 -2.11 6.99
N GLU A 138 -12.69 -2.18 6.04
CA GLU A 138 -11.60 -1.24 5.90
C GLU A 138 -11.38 -0.91 4.41
N LEU A 139 -11.24 0.39 4.08
CA LEU A 139 -10.91 0.85 2.73
C LEU A 139 -9.87 1.98 2.78
N GLU A 140 -8.67 1.68 2.32
CA GLU A 140 -7.53 2.59 2.32
C GLU A 140 -7.19 2.94 0.87
N LEU A 141 -7.32 4.22 0.51
CA LEU A 141 -7.17 4.71 -0.86
C LEU A 141 -6.03 5.71 -0.93
N PHE A 142 -5.23 5.61 -1.99
CA PHE A 142 -4.22 6.59 -2.37
C PHE A 142 -4.40 6.95 -3.83
N ILE A 143 -4.42 8.25 -4.11
CA ILE A 143 -4.42 8.77 -5.48
C ILE A 143 -3.21 9.67 -5.70
N ASN A 144 -2.41 9.28 -6.68
CA ASN A 144 -1.25 10.03 -7.13
C ASN A 144 -1.56 10.58 -8.54
N ARG A 145 -1.47 11.89 -8.73
CA ARG A 145 -1.76 12.59 -9.99
C ARG A 145 -0.49 13.02 -10.71
N TYR A 146 0.60 13.12 -9.95
CA TYR A 146 1.88 13.58 -10.46
C TYR A 146 3.02 13.13 -9.55
N ARG A 147 4.25 13.11 -10.09
CA ARG A 147 5.51 12.89 -9.34
C ARG A 147 5.60 13.73 -8.06
N GLY A 148 5.10 14.96 -8.12
CA GLY A 148 5.11 15.91 -6.99
C GLY A 148 4.30 15.46 -5.77
N ASP A 149 3.30 14.58 -5.90
CA ASP A 149 2.50 14.11 -4.76
C ASP A 149 3.30 13.22 -3.79
N HIS A 150 4.46 12.72 -4.23
CA HIS A 150 5.16 11.65 -3.55
C HIS A 150 6.69 11.73 -3.63
N GLY A 151 7.26 12.52 -4.54
CA GLY A 151 8.71 12.75 -4.67
C GLY A 151 9.46 11.70 -5.50
N PHE A 152 8.76 10.68 -6.02
CA PHE A 152 9.34 9.55 -6.75
C PHE A 152 8.85 9.47 -8.20
N SER A 153 9.35 8.51 -8.96
CA SER A 153 8.95 8.30 -10.34
C SER A 153 7.47 7.94 -10.44
N PHE A 154 6.84 8.35 -11.55
CA PHE A 154 5.40 8.33 -11.71
C PHE A 154 5.03 8.14 -13.18
N SER A 155 4.09 7.23 -13.46
CA SER A 155 3.41 7.18 -14.76
C SER A 155 2.14 6.36 -14.68
N ALA A 156 0.99 7.01 -14.93
CA ALA A 156 -0.27 6.30 -15.14
C ALA A 156 -0.26 5.53 -16.47
N ALA A 157 0.36 6.07 -17.52
CA ALA A 157 0.35 5.49 -18.86
C ALA A 157 1.13 4.17 -18.98
N GLU A 158 2.28 4.06 -18.30
CA GLU A 158 3.10 2.84 -18.34
C GLU A 158 2.71 1.79 -17.30
N LEU A 159 1.86 2.16 -16.34
CA LEU A 159 1.47 1.30 -15.23
C LEU A 159 0.96 -0.07 -15.70
N PRO A 160 0.04 -0.15 -16.69
CA PRO A 160 -0.46 -1.44 -17.16
C PRO A 160 0.63 -2.37 -17.69
N THR A 161 1.55 -1.83 -18.51
CA THR A 161 2.66 -2.60 -19.09
C THR A 161 3.63 -3.04 -18.01
N ASN A 162 4.01 -2.13 -17.10
CA ASN A 162 4.98 -2.41 -16.05
C ASN A 162 4.47 -3.44 -15.04
N TYR A 163 3.17 -3.51 -14.78
CA TYR A 163 2.60 -4.46 -13.82
C TYR A 163 2.19 -5.80 -14.44
N ALA A 164 2.14 -5.91 -15.78
CA ALA A 164 1.76 -7.15 -16.47
C ALA A 164 2.68 -8.35 -16.11
N GLU A 165 3.99 -8.12 -15.95
CA GLU A 165 4.95 -9.15 -15.57
C GLU A 165 4.70 -9.67 -14.14
N LEU A 166 4.39 -8.77 -13.21
CA LEU A 166 4.08 -9.12 -11.81
C LEU A 166 2.79 -9.93 -11.70
N MET A 167 1.84 -9.69 -12.60
CA MET A 167 0.57 -10.42 -12.67
C MET A 167 0.68 -11.76 -13.43
N SER A 168 1.80 -12.01 -14.12
CA SER A 168 2.05 -13.24 -14.86
C SER A 168 3.37 -13.93 -14.47
N PRO A 169 3.62 -14.20 -13.17
CA PRO A 169 4.87 -14.78 -12.72
C PRO A 169 5.08 -16.19 -13.30
N PRO A 170 6.35 -16.65 -13.51
CA PRO A 170 6.64 -17.91 -14.20
C PRO A 170 5.97 -19.13 -13.56
N ALA A 171 5.29 -19.96 -14.35
CA ALA A 171 4.53 -21.10 -13.83
C ALA A 171 5.40 -22.17 -13.14
N ASN A 172 6.68 -22.27 -13.52
CA ASN A 172 7.66 -23.20 -12.96
C ASN A 172 8.44 -22.64 -11.75
N ARG A 173 8.04 -21.48 -11.22
CA ARG A 173 8.68 -20.90 -10.03
C ARG A 173 8.44 -21.73 -8.78
N THR A 174 9.39 -21.69 -7.87
CA THR A 174 9.20 -22.12 -6.48
C THR A 174 8.50 -21.00 -5.74
N LYS A 175 7.23 -21.20 -5.38
CA LYS A 175 6.46 -20.25 -4.57
C LYS A 175 7.00 -20.21 -3.15
N ALA A 176 7.11 -19.01 -2.57
CA ALA A 176 7.43 -18.86 -1.17
C ALA A 176 6.24 -19.24 -0.28
N SER A 177 6.54 -19.64 0.96
CA SER A 177 5.50 -19.88 1.96
C SER A 177 4.91 -18.55 2.46
N ARG A 178 3.69 -18.59 2.98
CA ARG A 178 3.07 -17.46 3.69
C ARG A 178 3.97 -16.89 4.80
N ALA A 179 4.62 -17.76 5.57
CA ALA A 179 5.52 -17.37 6.64
C ALA A 179 6.73 -16.59 6.09
N THR A 180 7.33 -17.07 5.00
CA THR A 180 8.43 -16.40 4.31
C THR A 180 8.02 -15.02 3.76
N LEU A 181 6.83 -14.91 3.15
CA LEU A 181 6.32 -13.62 2.68
C LEU A 181 6.06 -12.65 3.82
N ARG A 182 5.65 -13.15 4.99
CA ARG A 182 5.49 -12.34 6.20
C ARG A 182 6.84 -11.87 6.75
N GLU A 183 7.84 -12.76 6.84
CA GLU A 183 9.20 -12.39 7.26
C GLU A 183 9.81 -11.34 6.33
N LEU A 184 9.60 -11.48 5.01
CA LEU A 184 9.97 -10.47 4.01
C LEU A 184 9.30 -9.12 4.30
N SER A 185 7.99 -9.13 4.55
CA SER A 185 7.25 -7.91 4.90
C SER A 185 7.76 -7.22 6.16
N GLU A 186 8.08 -8.01 7.19
CA GLU A 186 8.65 -7.51 8.45
C GLU A 186 10.03 -6.91 8.19
N SER A 187 10.85 -7.55 7.35
CA SER A 187 12.21 -7.11 7.04
C SER A 187 12.33 -5.79 6.31
N LEU A 188 11.26 -5.29 5.68
CA LEU A 188 11.33 -4.03 4.91
C LEU A 188 11.46 -2.80 5.81
N PHE A 189 10.79 -2.80 6.98
CA PHE A 189 10.79 -1.65 7.90
C PHE A 189 11.29 -1.99 9.31
N ALA A 190 11.41 -3.26 9.69
CA ALA A 190 11.84 -3.63 11.03
C ALA A 190 13.37 -3.70 11.14
N GLU A 191 13.95 -2.88 12.03
CA GLU A 191 15.39 -2.95 12.40
C GLU A 191 15.77 -4.29 13.03
N SER A 192 14.79 -4.98 13.63
CA SER A 192 15.01 -6.23 14.36
C SER A 192 14.90 -7.48 13.49
N SER A 193 14.57 -7.36 12.20
CA SER A 193 14.46 -8.53 11.34
C SER A 193 15.82 -9.10 11.01
N ASN A 194 15.93 -10.44 11.02
CA ASN A 194 17.12 -11.18 10.61
C ASN A 194 16.90 -11.92 9.27
N PHE A 195 15.79 -11.63 8.57
CA PHE A 195 15.48 -12.22 7.28
C PHE A 195 16.41 -11.66 6.20
N SER A 196 17.20 -12.54 5.59
CA SER A 196 18.13 -12.15 4.52
C SER A 196 17.43 -12.18 3.17
N VAL A 197 17.31 -11.03 2.52
CA VAL A 197 16.69 -10.92 1.20
C VAL A 197 17.76 -11.04 0.11
N THR A 198 17.70 -12.12 -0.67
CA THR A 198 18.50 -12.22 -1.90
C THR A 198 17.76 -11.53 -3.03
N VAL A 199 18.38 -10.55 -3.69
CA VAL A 199 17.77 -9.85 -4.83
C VAL A 199 17.98 -10.65 -6.13
N GLY A 200 16.92 -10.82 -6.91
CA GLY A 200 16.98 -11.42 -8.24
C GLY A 200 17.74 -10.53 -9.23
N ASN A 201 18.45 -11.15 -10.18
CA ASN A 201 19.24 -10.41 -11.17
C ASN A 201 18.40 -9.46 -12.03
N ASP A 202 17.15 -9.86 -12.31
CA ASP A 202 16.20 -9.11 -13.13
C ASP A 202 15.09 -8.50 -12.25
N CYS A 203 15.38 -8.23 -10.97
CA CYS A 203 14.38 -7.71 -10.05
C CYS A 203 13.87 -6.35 -10.50
N GLN A 204 12.57 -6.26 -10.78
CA GLN A 204 11.93 -5.05 -11.27
C GLN A 204 11.72 -4.04 -10.14
N PHE A 205 12.30 -2.85 -10.29
CA PHE A 205 12.06 -1.73 -9.38
C PHE A 205 11.13 -0.69 -10.03
N THR A 206 10.00 -0.43 -9.37
CA THR A 206 9.02 0.58 -9.81
C THR A 206 8.64 1.54 -8.69
N GLU A 207 8.32 2.76 -9.08
CA GLU A 207 7.70 3.77 -8.24
C GLU A 207 6.43 4.23 -8.96
N ILE A 208 5.28 4.17 -8.28
CA ILE A 208 3.96 4.63 -8.76
C ILE A 208 3.76 4.45 -10.28
N GLY A 209 3.76 3.19 -10.74
CA GLY A 209 3.48 2.83 -12.14
C GLY A 209 4.66 2.98 -13.12
N TRP A 210 5.78 3.56 -12.70
CA TRP A 210 6.96 3.77 -13.56
C TRP A 210 8.16 2.91 -13.13
N ARG A 211 8.86 2.30 -14.11
CA ARG A 211 10.16 1.64 -13.89
C ARG A 211 11.24 2.70 -13.67
N VAL A 212 11.87 2.69 -12.50
CA VAL A 212 12.76 3.78 -12.09
C VAL A 212 13.96 3.85 -13.03
N VAL A 213 14.19 5.03 -13.60
CA VAL A 213 15.39 5.36 -14.39
C VAL A 213 16.07 6.51 -13.66
N ASP A 214 17.30 6.29 -13.22
CA ASP A 214 18.13 7.35 -12.65
C ASP A 214 19.29 7.66 -13.60
N THR A 215 19.30 8.88 -14.12
CA THR A 215 20.41 9.38 -14.92
C THR A 215 21.56 9.91 -14.04
N GLY A 216 21.30 10.10 -12.74
CA GLY A 216 22.19 10.70 -11.74
C GLY A 216 22.20 12.23 -11.78
N THR A 217 22.71 12.87 -10.72
CA THR A 217 22.86 14.34 -10.59
C THR A 217 23.64 14.97 -11.75
N TYR A 218 24.52 14.19 -12.39
CA TYR A 218 25.33 14.58 -13.55
C TYR A 218 25.07 13.71 -14.79
N GLY A 219 23.90 13.06 -14.87
CA GLY A 219 23.32 12.56 -16.10
C GLY A 219 24.27 11.82 -17.05
N ASN A 220 24.39 10.49 -17.00
CA ASN A 220 25.05 9.77 -18.10
C ASN A 220 24.15 9.60 -19.35
N GLY A 221 22.89 10.05 -19.29
CA GLY A 221 21.88 9.90 -20.35
C GLY A 221 21.29 8.48 -20.47
N SER A 222 21.55 7.60 -19.50
CA SER A 222 21.01 6.24 -19.48
C SER A 222 19.49 6.23 -19.40
N SER A 223 18.87 5.41 -20.23
CA SER A 223 17.45 5.05 -20.14
C SER A 223 17.25 3.64 -19.56
N THR A 224 18.31 3.00 -19.08
CA THR A 224 18.24 1.67 -18.48
C THR A 224 17.59 1.76 -17.10
N PRO A 225 16.49 1.02 -16.86
CA PRO A 225 15.87 0.97 -15.54
C PRO A 225 16.81 0.41 -14.47
N LEU A 226 16.68 0.93 -13.25
CA LEU A 226 17.33 0.39 -12.07
C LEU A 226 16.68 -0.94 -11.66
N GLY A 227 17.50 -1.84 -11.12
CA GLY A 227 17.02 -3.03 -10.42
C GLY A 227 16.67 -2.73 -8.96
N CYS A 228 16.04 -3.68 -8.28
CA CYS A 228 15.79 -3.56 -6.84
C CYS A 228 17.09 -3.45 -6.05
N ALA A 229 17.02 -2.77 -4.92
CA ALA A 229 18.08 -2.74 -3.92
C ALA A 229 17.52 -3.18 -2.56
N TRP A 230 18.37 -3.79 -1.74
CA TRP A 230 18.04 -4.14 -0.36
C TRP A 230 19.19 -3.75 0.57
N PRO A 231 19.40 -2.44 0.78
CA PRO A 231 20.49 -1.95 1.60
C PRO A 231 20.29 -2.32 3.08
N SER A 232 21.40 -2.42 3.82
CA SER A 232 21.35 -2.61 5.28
C SER A 232 20.83 -1.36 6.01
N ASP A 233 21.04 -0.19 5.42
CA ASP A 233 20.48 1.09 5.85
C ASP A 233 19.22 1.39 5.04
N HIS A 234 18.07 1.10 5.63
CA HIS A 234 16.76 1.38 5.05
C HIS A 234 15.90 2.17 6.05
N PRO A 235 14.86 2.90 5.57
CA PRO A 235 13.90 3.51 6.48
C PRO A 235 13.25 2.45 7.38
N THR A 236 12.99 2.82 8.63
CA THR A 236 12.44 1.92 9.64
C THR A 236 11.22 2.54 10.31
N ASP A 237 10.28 1.69 10.70
CA ASP A 237 9.06 2.09 11.41
C ASP A 237 8.71 1.04 12.47
N ALA A 238 8.75 1.45 13.74
CA ALA A 238 8.43 0.59 14.88
C ALA A 238 6.95 0.15 14.90
N ASN A 239 6.08 0.86 14.19
CA ASN A 239 4.67 0.52 14.04
C ASN A 239 4.32 0.11 12.60
N ALA A 240 5.31 -0.37 11.83
CA ALA A 240 5.08 -0.85 10.49
C ALA A 240 3.92 -1.86 10.44
N ARG A 241 3.02 -1.67 9.48
CA ARG A 241 1.89 -2.57 9.25
C ARG A 241 2.33 -3.65 8.27
N VAL A 242 2.68 -4.80 8.84
CA VAL A 242 3.26 -5.94 8.13
C VAL A 242 2.19 -6.91 7.62
N GLY A 243 2.41 -7.50 6.45
CA GLY A 243 1.56 -8.54 5.87
C GLY A 243 0.11 -8.09 5.67
N LEU A 244 -0.10 -6.83 5.26
CA LEU A 244 -1.43 -6.25 5.02
C LEU A 244 -2.20 -7.03 3.96
N VAL A 245 -1.49 -7.55 2.96
CA VAL A 245 -1.97 -8.50 1.95
C VAL A 245 -0.84 -9.48 1.67
N ILE A 246 -1.08 -10.77 1.81
CA ILE A 246 -0.16 -11.84 1.41
C ILE A 246 -0.86 -12.69 0.34
N ASP A 247 -0.47 -12.50 -0.92
CA ASP A 247 -0.93 -13.30 -2.06
C ASP A 247 0.09 -14.40 -2.37
N GLU A 248 -0.14 -15.59 -1.82
CA GLU A 248 0.69 -16.78 -2.02
C GLU A 248 0.66 -17.30 -3.47
N GLU A 249 -0.40 -16.96 -4.23
CA GLU A 249 -0.49 -17.35 -5.63
C GLU A 249 0.54 -16.56 -6.45
N LEU A 250 0.56 -15.24 -6.32
CA LEU A 250 1.47 -14.35 -7.04
C LEU A 250 2.84 -14.19 -6.37
N GLY A 251 2.99 -14.63 -5.12
CA GLY A 251 4.17 -14.39 -4.31
C GLY A 251 4.30 -12.92 -3.91
N ILE A 252 3.18 -12.20 -3.78
CA ILE A 252 3.14 -10.77 -3.48
C ILE A 252 2.87 -10.57 -1.99
N VAL A 253 3.59 -9.63 -1.37
CA VAL A 253 3.26 -9.09 -0.06
C VAL A 253 3.19 -7.57 -0.09
N VAL A 254 2.21 -7.03 0.63
CA VAL A 254 2.02 -5.59 0.80
C VAL A 254 2.27 -5.21 2.25
N THR A 255 3.05 -4.16 2.45
CA THR A 255 3.46 -3.65 3.76
C THR A 255 3.40 -2.13 3.77
N SER A 256 3.26 -1.53 4.94
CA SER A 256 3.18 -0.08 5.09
C SER A 256 4.05 0.39 6.24
N GLY A 257 4.70 1.54 6.05
CA GLY A 257 5.44 2.25 7.07
C GLY A 257 5.15 3.74 7.02
N ILE A 258 5.29 4.39 8.17
CA ILE A 258 5.29 5.84 8.32
C ILE A 258 6.74 6.30 8.50
N VAL A 259 7.27 6.97 7.48
CA VAL A 259 8.68 7.28 7.37
C VAL A 259 8.91 8.79 7.51
N PRO A 260 9.53 9.27 8.60
CA PRO A 260 9.95 10.66 8.70
C PRO A 260 11.14 10.94 7.77
N GLY A 261 11.20 12.14 7.22
CA GLY A 261 12.27 12.55 6.33
C GLY A 261 12.15 13.99 5.90
N LYS A 262 12.96 14.34 4.91
CA LYS A 262 13.08 15.72 4.42
C LYS A 262 12.88 15.78 2.92
N VAL A 263 12.11 16.76 2.47
CA VAL A 263 12.05 17.14 1.05
C VAL A 263 13.21 18.11 0.78
N LEU A 264 14.11 17.71 -0.11
CA LEU A 264 15.32 18.44 -0.48
C LEU A 264 15.30 18.82 -1.98
N PRO A 265 15.94 19.92 -2.38
CA PRO A 265 16.00 20.34 -3.78
C PRO A 265 16.87 19.39 -4.60
N TYR A 266 16.43 19.00 -5.79
CA TYR A 266 17.20 18.16 -6.72
C TYR A 266 16.99 18.66 -8.15
N GLN A 267 18.01 19.31 -8.73
CA GLN A 267 17.86 20.02 -10.00
C GLN A 267 16.64 20.97 -9.99
N ASN A 268 15.77 20.89 -11.00
CA ASN A 268 14.52 21.66 -11.08
C ASN A 268 13.32 20.96 -10.42
N ILE A 269 13.55 19.90 -9.65
CA ILE A 269 12.55 19.14 -8.89
C ILE A 269 12.97 19.04 -7.41
N SER A 270 12.40 18.08 -6.67
CA SER A 270 12.77 17.73 -5.31
C SER A 270 12.83 16.21 -5.13
N ALA A 271 13.49 15.79 -4.05
CA ALA A 271 13.52 14.41 -3.59
C ALA A 271 13.12 14.36 -2.11
N PHE A 272 12.30 13.39 -1.73
CA PHE A 272 12.08 13.05 -0.33
C PHE A 272 13.13 12.02 0.09
N ILE A 273 13.88 12.32 1.15
CA ILE A 273 14.91 11.44 1.69
C ILE A 273 14.57 11.13 3.15
N PRO A 274 14.36 9.85 3.51
CA PRO A 274 14.15 9.42 4.89
C PRO A 274 15.25 9.86 5.86
N ASP A 275 14.91 10.09 7.13
CA ASP A 275 15.87 10.49 8.18
C ASP A 275 16.94 9.45 8.48
N LYS A 276 16.60 8.17 8.29
CA LYS A 276 17.51 7.05 8.48
C LYS A 276 18.57 6.93 7.38
N MET A 277 18.34 7.54 6.22
CA MET A 277 19.27 7.52 5.10
C MET A 277 20.25 8.70 5.19
N THR A 278 21.06 8.73 6.26
CA THR A 278 21.91 9.89 6.61
C THR A 278 22.90 10.25 5.52
N SER A 279 23.56 9.25 4.90
CA SER A 279 24.51 9.47 3.81
C SER A 279 23.86 10.15 2.60
N ALA A 280 22.60 9.79 2.30
CA ALA A 280 21.85 10.42 1.22
C ALA A 280 21.45 11.86 1.58
N GLN A 281 21.05 12.12 2.84
CA GLN A 281 20.78 13.49 3.28
C GLN A 281 22.03 14.37 3.24
N GLU A 282 23.18 13.87 3.69
CA GLU A 282 24.46 14.59 3.66
C GLU A 282 24.86 14.96 2.23
N ALA A 283 24.82 13.99 1.30
CA ALA A 283 25.11 14.23 -0.11
C ALA A 283 24.18 15.30 -0.73
N GLN A 284 22.90 15.30 -0.35
CA GLN A 284 21.93 16.27 -0.86
C GLN A 284 22.14 17.68 -0.27
N VAL A 285 22.61 17.77 0.98
CA VAL A 285 23.00 19.03 1.61
C VAL A 285 24.25 19.61 0.94
N GLU A 286 25.26 18.78 0.64
CA GLU A 286 26.43 19.21 -0.11
C GLU A 286 26.06 19.75 -1.50
N TYR A 287 25.19 19.04 -2.22
CA TYR A 287 24.64 19.51 -3.50
C TYR A 287 23.94 20.86 -3.36
N LEU A 288 23.09 21.02 -2.34
CA LEU A 288 22.39 22.28 -2.08
C LEU A 288 23.36 23.44 -1.85
N GLU A 289 24.40 23.26 -1.03
CA GLU A 289 25.40 24.31 -0.78
C GLU A 289 26.20 24.66 -2.04
N ALA A 290 26.55 23.66 -2.86
CA ALA A 290 27.20 23.89 -4.16
C ALA A 290 26.31 24.73 -5.09
N MET A 291 25.03 24.36 -5.25
CA MET A 291 24.09 25.09 -6.10
C MET A 291 23.78 26.49 -5.58
N LYS A 292 23.72 26.69 -4.26
CA LYS A 292 23.59 28.02 -3.65
C LYS A 292 24.77 28.92 -4.00
N ALA A 293 25.99 28.37 -3.98
CA ALA A 293 27.20 29.11 -4.33
C ALA A 293 27.23 29.50 -5.81
N GLU A 294 26.71 28.64 -6.70
CA GLU A 294 26.56 28.96 -8.12
C GLU A 294 25.51 30.06 -8.38
N GLY A 295 24.38 30.04 -7.66
CA GLY A 295 23.34 31.06 -7.76
C GLY A 295 22.63 31.12 -9.13
N THR A 296 22.68 30.03 -9.90
CA THR A 296 22.21 29.95 -11.28
C THR A 296 20.72 29.57 -11.41
N MET A 297 20.11 29.03 -10.35
CA MET A 297 18.72 28.57 -10.37
C MET A 297 18.03 28.71 -9.00
N PRO A 298 16.69 28.83 -8.97
CA PRO A 298 15.94 28.77 -7.71
C PRO A 298 16.07 27.39 -7.08
N LEU A 299 16.18 27.34 -5.75
CA LEU A 299 16.31 26.12 -4.97
C LEU A 299 15.19 26.05 -3.92
N LEU A 300 14.55 24.89 -3.81
CA LEU A 300 13.60 24.61 -2.73
C LEU A 300 14.34 24.59 -1.39
N SER A 301 13.84 25.31 -0.39
CA SER A 301 14.35 25.18 0.98
C SER A 301 14.03 23.78 1.50
N PRO A 302 14.96 23.10 2.19
CA PRO A 302 14.65 21.82 2.81
C PRO A 302 13.50 21.96 3.83
N ILE A 303 12.53 21.06 3.77
CA ILE A 303 11.33 21.05 4.64
C ILE A 303 11.09 19.62 5.13
N GLU A 304 10.77 19.48 6.41
CA GLU A 304 10.40 18.20 7.02
C GLU A 304 9.07 17.69 6.47
N ALA A 305 8.98 16.39 6.22
CA ALA A 305 7.79 15.71 5.73
C ALA A 305 7.68 14.31 6.33
N THR A 306 6.55 13.66 6.09
CA THR A 306 6.36 12.25 6.45
C THR A 306 5.78 11.50 5.27
N GLY A 307 6.46 10.42 4.87
CA GLY A 307 5.98 9.51 3.84
C GLY A 307 5.11 8.42 4.45
N ASP A 308 3.86 8.30 3.99
CA ASP A 308 3.03 7.12 4.21
C ASP A 308 3.22 6.17 3.03
N THR A 309 3.69 4.96 3.32
CA THR A 309 4.05 3.99 2.28
C THR A 309 3.07 2.83 2.22
N LEU A 310 2.85 2.32 1.02
CA LEU A 310 2.14 1.05 0.80
C LEU A 310 2.93 0.25 -0.24
N GLU A 311 4.03 -0.32 0.21
CA GLU A 311 5.03 -0.98 -0.63
C GLU A 311 4.60 -2.40 -1.00
N VAL A 312 4.94 -2.81 -2.21
CA VAL A 312 4.57 -4.10 -2.77
C VAL A 312 5.85 -4.84 -3.14
N LEU A 313 6.03 -6.03 -2.58
CA LEU A 313 7.18 -6.89 -2.88
C LEU A 313 6.69 -8.17 -3.54
N GLN A 314 7.39 -8.65 -4.57
CA GLN A 314 7.16 -9.97 -5.15
C GLN A 314 8.37 -10.87 -4.91
N TYR A 315 8.13 -12.08 -4.42
CA TYR A 315 9.17 -13.00 -4.01
C TYR A 315 8.84 -14.44 -4.41
N TYR A 316 9.78 -15.05 -5.14
CA TYR A 316 9.75 -16.45 -5.55
C TYR A 316 11.16 -16.91 -5.93
N ASN A 317 11.37 -18.23 -6.02
CA ASN A 317 12.70 -18.84 -6.23
C ASN A 317 13.73 -18.37 -5.18
N ASP A 318 13.27 -18.17 -3.93
CA ASP A 318 14.07 -17.68 -2.81
C ASP A 318 14.80 -16.35 -3.09
N LYS A 319 14.18 -15.50 -3.92
CA LYS A 319 14.69 -14.19 -4.29
C LYS A 319 13.58 -13.17 -4.41
N LEU A 320 13.92 -11.91 -4.15
CA LEU A 320 13.10 -10.75 -4.49
C LEU A 320 13.10 -10.55 -6.01
N GLN A 321 11.90 -10.39 -6.57
CA GLN A 321 11.67 -10.36 -8.03
C GLN A 321 11.04 -9.05 -8.47
N ALA A 322 10.31 -8.38 -7.58
CA ALA A 322 9.90 -7.01 -7.80
C ALA A 322 9.81 -6.25 -6.47
N MET A 323 10.06 -4.95 -6.53
CA MET A 323 9.87 -4.00 -5.45
C MET A 323 9.14 -2.79 -6.01
N GLN A 324 8.04 -2.42 -5.35
CA GLN A 324 7.32 -1.19 -5.61
C GLN A 324 7.40 -0.30 -4.38
N ILE A 325 8.05 0.85 -4.54
CA ILE A 325 8.03 1.90 -3.53
C ILE A 325 6.87 2.82 -3.88
N ASN A 326 5.86 2.81 -3.02
CA ASN A 326 4.70 3.65 -3.20
C ASN A 326 4.55 4.58 -1.99
N VAL A 327 4.91 5.84 -2.15
CA VAL A 327 4.87 6.84 -1.08
C VAL A 327 3.75 7.84 -1.33
N TYR A 328 3.19 8.39 -0.26
CA TYR A 328 2.38 9.59 -0.29
C TYR A 328 2.92 10.56 0.76
N LEU A 329 3.27 11.78 0.35
CA LEU A 329 3.88 12.75 1.26
C LEU A 329 2.83 13.53 2.03
N SER A 330 3.11 13.76 3.31
CA SER A 330 2.26 14.49 4.23
C SER A 330 3.08 15.45 5.09
N GLY A 331 2.38 16.24 5.91
CA GLY A 331 3.02 17.13 6.87
C GLY A 331 3.91 16.36 7.85
N PRO A 332 4.94 17.02 8.41
CA PRO A 332 5.87 16.37 9.32
C PRO A 332 5.17 15.88 10.60
N ASN A 333 5.69 14.80 11.17
CA ASN A 333 5.16 14.14 12.37
C ASN A 333 3.74 13.56 12.22
N MET A 334 3.26 13.36 10.98
CA MET A 334 2.03 12.62 10.76
C MET A 334 2.20 11.16 11.22
N THR A 335 1.15 10.58 11.80
CA THR A 335 1.09 9.16 12.14
C THR A 335 0.01 8.46 11.32
N SER A 336 0.07 7.13 11.22
CA SER A 336 -0.97 6.38 10.52
C SER A 336 -2.32 6.49 11.26
N PRO A 337 -3.44 6.80 10.58
CA PRO A 337 -4.78 6.71 11.18
C PRO A 337 -5.27 5.27 11.37
N TRP A 338 -4.46 4.28 10.97
CA TRP A 338 -4.78 2.85 11.04
C TRP A 338 -4.23 2.16 12.29
N LEU A 339 -3.50 2.87 13.15
CA LEU A 339 -2.89 2.40 14.38
C LEU A 339 -3.59 3.01 15.61
#